data_AF-A0A0A2G249-F1
#
_entry.id   AF-A0A0A2G249-F1
#
_cell.length_a   1.000
_cell.length_b   1.000
_cell.length_c   1.000
_cell.angle_alpha   90.00
_cell.angle_beta   90.00
_cell.angle_gamma   90.00
#
_symmetry.space_group_name_H-M   'P 1'
#
loop_
_entity.id
_entity.type
_entity.pdbx_description
1 polymer ?
#
loop_
_entity_poly.entity_id
_entity_poly.type
_entity_poly.pdbx_seq_one_letter_code
_entity_poly.pdbx_strand_id
1 'polypeptide(L)'
;MNKDAKIYVAGHRGLVGSAIWNDLRRKGYTNLVGRTHQELDLLDAVAVREFFDKEEPQYVFLAAAYVGGIMANNRFRADFIYRNLGIQQNIIGESYRHRVSKLMFLGSTCIYPRDARQPIREEELLTAPLEYTNEPYAIAKIAGLKMCESFNLQYGTNYIAVMPTNLYGPNDNFDLERSHVLPAMIRKIYLADRLLRHDEEAVRTDLSIRPIEGIDGSSSFEDILSLLKRYGITAEKVSLWGTGRPMREFLWSEEMADACVFLMEHRDFSDMYPHGTQEIRNCHINIGTGEEISIHDLAFLIAKTIGYEGLIEFDSSKPDGTMRKLTDVSKLHALGWKHRIDITTGVRMLVDWYRPK
;
A
#
# COMPACT_ATOMS: atom_id res chain seq x y z
N MET A 1 -19.04 -2.88 -15.22
CA MET A 1 -18.20 -3.86 -15.94
C MET A 1 -19.00 -5.15 -16.09
N ASN A 2 -18.88 -5.87 -17.21
CA ASN A 2 -19.54 -7.17 -17.39
C ASN A 2 -18.78 -8.27 -16.62
N LYS A 3 -19.48 -9.30 -16.10
CA LYS A 3 -18.88 -10.33 -15.22
C LYS A 3 -17.93 -11.30 -15.93
N ASP A 4 -18.08 -11.44 -17.23
CA ASP A 4 -17.26 -12.24 -18.15
C ASP A 4 -16.13 -11.44 -18.82
N ALA A 5 -16.08 -10.11 -18.60
CA ALA A 5 -15.04 -9.25 -19.14
C ALA A 5 -13.65 -9.71 -18.68
N LYS A 6 -12.68 -9.74 -19.62
CA LYS A 6 -11.31 -10.06 -19.28
C LYS A 6 -10.67 -8.90 -18.52
N ILE A 7 -10.25 -9.15 -17.28
CA ILE A 7 -9.67 -8.15 -16.39
C ILE A 7 -8.22 -8.53 -16.09
N TYR A 8 -7.29 -7.65 -16.47
CA TYR A 8 -5.89 -7.78 -16.11
C TYR A 8 -5.58 -7.07 -14.80
N VAL A 9 -5.01 -7.80 -13.83
CA VAL A 9 -4.51 -7.24 -12.57
C VAL A 9 -2.99 -7.32 -12.56
N ALA A 10 -2.32 -6.22 -12.92
CA ALA A 10 -0.87 -6.13 -12.85
C ALA A 10 -0.44 -6.09 -11.38
N GLY A 11 0.48 -6.97 -10.96
CA GLY A 11 0.91 -7.05 -9.56
C GLY A 11 -0.05 -7.83 -8.64
N HIS A 12 -0.84 -8.76 -9.19
CA HIS A 12 -1.89 -9.53 -8.50
C HIS A 12 -1.46 -10.30 -7.23
N ARG A 13 -0.16 -10.49 -6.97
CA ARG A 13 0.33 -11.18 -5.76
C ARG A 13 0.68 -10.25 -4.59
N GLY A 14 0.80 -8.95 -4.82
CA GLY A 14 1.05 -7.98 -3.74
C GLY A 14 -0.18 -7.80 -2.84
N LEU A 15 -0.01 -7.10 -1.71
CA LEU A 15 -1.11 -6.76 -0.78
C LEU A 15 -2.33 -6.20 -1.53
N VAL A 16 -2.10 -5.15 -2.33
CA VAL A 16 -3.15 -4.47 -3.10
C VAL A 16 -3.71 -5.36 -4.22
N GLY A 17 -2.83 -5.93 -5.04
CA GLY A 17 -3.26 -6.72 -6.20
C GLY A 17 -4.05 -7.97 -5.80
N SER A 18 -3.66 -8.63 -4.71
CA SER A 18 -4.36 -9.80 -4.19
C SER A 18 -5.72 -9.44 -3.58
N ALA A 19 -5.82 -8.29 -2.90
CA ALA A 19 -7.09 -7.78 -2.40
C ALA A 19 -8.06 -7.45 -3.56
N ILE A 20 -7.60 -6.78 -4.61
CA ILE A 20 -8.40 -6.51 -5.84
C ILE A 20 -8.84 -7.81 -6.50
N TRP A 21 -7.92 -8.76 -6.66
CA TRP A 21 -8.23 -10.07 -7.25
C TRP A 21 -9.32 -10.81 -6.47
N ASN A 22 -9.21 -10.82 -5.13
CA ASN A 22 -10.17 -11.48 -4.26
C ASN A 22 -11.52 -10.78 -4.25
N ASP A 23 -11.56 -9.45 -4.25
CA ASP A 23 -12.81 -8.68 -4.34
C ASP A 23 -13.54 -8.92 -5.66
N LEU A 24 -12.81 -8.89 -6.78
CA LEU A 24 -13.36 -9.21 -8.11
C LEU A 24 -13.96 -10.62 -8.13
N ARG A 25 -13.26 -11.64 -7.62
CA ARG A 25 -13.79 -13.01 -7.54
C ARG A 25 -15.04 -13.08 -6.68
N ARG A 26 -15.05 -12.41 -5.51
CA ARG A 26 -16.20 -12.36 -4.59
C ARG A 26 -17.42 -11.71 -5.24
N LYS A 27 -17.20 -10.70 -6.09
CA LYS A 27 -18.23 -10.03 -6.90
C LYS A 27 -18.62 -10.79 -8.18
N GLY A 28 -18.10 -12.00 -8.38
CA GLY A 28 -18.49 -12.90 -9.48
C GLY A 28 -17.75 -12.68 -10.79
N TYR A 29 -16.65 -11.92 -10.82
CA TYR A 29 -15.80 -11.83 -11.99
C TYR A 29 -14.96 -13.11 -12.13
N THR A 30 -15.02 -13.74 -13.30
CA THR A 30 -14.43 -15.07 -13.52
C THR A 30 -13.25 -15.07 -14.48
N ASN A 31 -13.15 -14.06 -15.34
CA ASN A 31 -12.13 -13.95 -16.39
C ASN A 31 -10.99 -13.02 -15.96
N LEU A 32 -10.27 -13.41 -14.91
CA LEU A 32 -9.15 -12.64 -14.38
C LEU A 32 -7.82 -13.17 -14.94
N VAL A 33 -6.97 -12.26 -15.41
CA VAL A 33 -5.62 -12.58 -15.86
C VAL A 33 -4.59 -11.85 -15.01
N GLY A 34 -3.55 -12.58 -14.61
CA GLY A 34 -2.40 -12.06 -13.88
C GLY A 34 -1.14 -12.76 -14.38
N ARG A 35 0.01 -12.09 -14.21
CA ARG A 35 1.34 -12.64 -14.44
C ARG A 35 2.26 -12.31 -13.28
N THR A 36 3.09 -13.26 -12.92
CA THR A 36 4.22 -13.07 -12.01
C THR A 36 5.33 -12.33 -12.72
N HIS A 37 6.27 -11.77 -11.96
CA HIS A 37 7.45 -11.11 -12.53
C HIS A 37 8.31 -12.07 -13.38
N GLN A 38 8.32 -13.37 -13.06
CA GLN A 38 9.04 -14.38 -13.86
C GLN A 38 8.34 -14.67 -15.20
N GLU A 39 7.02 -14.57 -15.25
CA GLU A 39 6.24 -14.80 -16.48
C GLU A 39 6.14 -13.55 -17.36
N LEU A 40 6.20 -12.36 -16.76
CA LEU A 40 6.15 -11.08 -17.44
C LEU A 40 6.91 -10.02 -16.65
N ASP A 41 8.08 -9.64 -17.16
CA ASP A 41 8.78 -8.45 -16.67
C ASP A 41 8.11 -7.19 -17.25
N LEU A 42 7.48 -6.41 -16.39
CA LEU A 42 6.78 -5.19 -16.77
C LEU A 42 7.71 -4.06 -17.21
N LEU A 43 9.03 -4.19 -17.02
CA LEU A 43 10.04 -3.27 -17.56
C LEU A 43 10.38 -3.57 -19.02
N ASP A 44 10.15 -4.80 -19.49
CA ASP A 44 10.36 -5.17 -20.88
C ASP A 44 9.15 -4.75 -21.71
N ALA A 45 9.31 -3.65 -22.46
CA ALA A 45 8.26 -3.11 -23.31
C ALA A 45 7.80 -4.09 -24.41
N VAL A 46 8.69 -4.97 -24.90
CA VAL A 46 8.33 -5.96 -25.92
C VAL A 46 7.47 -7.05 -25.29
N ALA A 47 7.87 -7.58 -24.13
CA ALA A 47 7.10 -8.60 -23.42
C ALA A 47 5.72 -8.09 -23.00
N VAL A 48 5.62 -6.83 -22.53
CA VAL A 48 4.33 -6.21 -22.20
C VAL A 48 3.46 -6.06 -23.44
N ARG A 49 4.03 -5.61 -24.57
CA ARG A 49 3.30 -5.51 -25.84
C ARG A 49 2.75 -6.87 -26.28
N GLU A 50 3.58 -7.90 -26.32
CA GLU A 50 3.18 -9.27 -26.71
C GLU A 50 2.11 -9.84 -25.77
N PHE A 51 2.19 -9.53 -24.48
CA PHE A 51 1.13 -9.89 -23.52
C PHE A 51 -0.20 -9.23 -23.87
N PHE A 52 -0.23 -7.93 -24.17
CA PHE A 52 -1.45 -7.24 -24.55
C PHE A 52 -1.98 -7.69 -25.92
N ASP A 53 -1.09 -7.91 -26.91
CA ASP A 53 -1.45 -8.42 -28.25
C ASP A 53 -2.15 -9.80 -28.13
N LYS A 54 -1.73 -10.63 -27.16
CA LYS A 54 -2.30 -11.96 -26.92
C LYS A 54 -3.55 -11.95 -26.04
N GLU A 55 -3.50 -11.22 -24.94
CA GLU A 55 -4.55 -11.31 -23.92
C GLU A 55 -5.72 -10.37 -24.20
N GLU A 56 -5.50 -9.22 -24.83
CA GLU A 56 -6.52 -8.21 -25.14
C GLU A 56 -7.47 -7.92 -23.94
N PRO A 57 -6.95 -7.47 -22.78
CA PRO A 57 -7.79 -7.22 -21.62
C PRO A 57 -8.78 -6.07 -21.87
N GLN A 58 -10.02 -6.21 -21.41
CA GLN A 58 -11.02 -5.14 -21.49
C GLN A 58 -10.82 -4.10 -20.39
N TYR A 59 -10.36 -4.53 -19.22
CA TYR A 59 -10.12 -3.69 -18.05
C TYR A 59 -8.75 -3.98 -17.45
N VAL A 60 -8.10 -2.95 -16.91
CA VAL A 60 -6.78 -3.06 -16.29
C VAL A 60 -6.79 -2.45 -14.89
N PHE A 61 -6.28 -3.18 -13.90
CA PHE A 61 -5.87 -2.64 -12.60
C PHE A 61 -4.35 -2.66 -12.53
N LEU A 62 -3.73 -1.47 -12.51
CA LEU A 62 -2.29 -1.30 -12.42
C LEU A 62 -1.85 -1.16 -10.95
N ALA A 63 -1.76 -2.29 -10.25
CA ALA A 63 -1.30 -2.39 -8.87
C ALA A 63 0.20 -2.74 -8.74
N ALA A 64 0.88 -3.06 -9.85
CA ALA A 64 2.31 -3.33 -9.86
C ALA A 64 3.11 -2.04 -9.64
N ALA A 65 4.08 -2.10 -8.72
CA ALA A 65 4.99 -1.01 -8.42
C ALA A 65 6.25 -1.57 -7.76
N TYR A 66 7.37 -0.85 -7.88
CA TYR A 66 8.53 -1.07 -7.02
C TYR A 66 8.33 -0.26 -5.73
N VAL A 67 8.11 -0.94 -4.62
CA VAL A 67 7.71 -0.38 -3.31
C VAL A 67 8.67 -0.79 -2.20
N GLY A 68 8.71 -0.02 -1.12
CA GLY A 68 9.49 -0.35 0.07
C GLY A 68 9.34 0.70 1.17
N GLY A 69 9.90 0.41 2.35
CA GLY A 69 9.94 1.34 3.48
C GLY A 69 10.88 2.53 3.27
N ILE A 70 11.02 3.38 4.30
CA ILE A 70 11.81 4.62 4.28
C ILE A 70 13.27 4.36 3.88
N MET A 71 13.90 3.34 4.48
CA MET A 71 15.31 3.02 4.22
C MET A 71 15.55 2.57 2.78
N ALA A 72 14.65 1.74 2.23
CA ALA A 72 14.72 1.30 0.84
C ALA A 72 14.57 2.46 -0.15
N ASN A 73 13.60 3.35 0.06
CA ASN A 73 13.39 4.53 -0.81
C ASN A 73 14.62 5.43 -0.84
N ASN A 74 15.27 5.64 0.31
CA ASN A 74 16.44 6.49 0.39
C ASN A 74 17.71 5.84 -0.21
N ARG A 75 17.83 4.51 -0.12
CA ARG A 75 18.98 3.76 -0.66
C ARG A 75 18.88 3.53 -2.17
N PHE A 76 17.71 3.16 -2.68
CA PHE A 76 17.51 2.71 -4.07
C PHE A 76 16.80 3.76 -4.94
N ARG A 77 17.11 5.05 -4.73
CA ARG A 77 16.41 6.20 -5.36
C ARG A 77 16.22 6.06 -6.88
N ALA A 78 17.27 5.63 -7.59
CA ALA A 78 17.24 5.44 -9.04
C ALA A 78 16.29 4.31 -9.46
N ASP A 79 16.29 3.17 -8.76
CA ASP A 79 15.38 2.06 -9.02
C ASP A 79 13.92 2.47 -8.83
N PHE A 80 13.63 3.22 -7.76
CA PHE A 80 12.27 3.68 -7.48
C PHE A 80 11.70 4.54 -8.60
N ILE A 81 12.46 5.51 -9.12
CA ILE A 81 11.96 6.35 -10.21
C ILE A 81 11.95 5.59 -11.54
N TYR A 82 13.06 4.93 -11.91
CA TYR A 82 13.22 4.28 -13.22
C TYR A 82 12.20 3.16 -13.43
N ARG A 83 12.07 2.26 -12.44
CA ARG A 83 11.22 1.08 -12.59
C ARG A 83 9.74 1.46 -12.60
N ASN A 84 9.31 2.35 -11.69
CA ASN A 84 7.90 2.75 -11.65
C ASN A 84 7.51 3.52 -12.92
N LEU A 85 8.37 4.40 -13.45
CA LEU A 85 8.12 5.05 -14.74
C LEU A 85 8.01 4.03 -15.88
N GLY A 86 8.93 3.07 -15.97
CA GLY A 86 8.92 2.02 -17.00
C GLY A 86 7.65 1.17 -16.96
N ILE A 87 7.27 0.68 -15.78
CA ILE A 87 6.03 -0.10 -15.58
C ILE A 87 4.81 0.72 -16.03
N GLN A 88 4.70 1.98 -15.55
CA GLN A 88 3.57 2.85 -15.85
C GLN A 88 3.45 3.16 -17.34
N GLN A 89 4.56 3.52 -17.98
CA GLN A 89 4.61 3.83 -19.40
C GLN A 89 4.16 2.62 -20.23
N ASN A 90 4.71 1.44 -19.96
CA ASN A 90 4.41 0.24 -20.72
C ASN A 90 2.92 -0.15 -20.59
N ILE A 91 2.39 -0.17 -19.37
CA ILE A 91 1.02 -0.62 -19.14
C ILE A 91 -0.02 0.41 -19.60
N ILE A 92 0.18 1.70 -19.31
CA ILE A 92 -0.77 2.74 -19.75
C ILE A 92 -0.72 2.89 -21.27
N GLY A 93 0.48 2.86 -21.86
CA GLY A 93 0.67 2.94 -23.30
C GLY A 93 0.02 1.78 -24.06
N GLU A 94 0.29 0.53 -23.66
CA GLU A 94 -0.31 -0.63 -24.31
C GLU A 94 -1.82 -0.74 -24.04
N SER A 95 -2.30 -0.26 -22.88
CA SER A 95 -3.74 -0.18 -22.63
C SER A 95 -4.44 0.73 -23.63
N TYR A 96 -3.83 1.85 -23.99
CA TYR A 96 -4.38 2.75 -25.01
C TYR A 96 -4.33 2.12 -26.40
N ARG A 97 -3.18 1.53 -26.77
CA ARG A 97 -2.96 0.91 -28.07
C ARG A 97 -3.96 -0.23 -28.36
N HIS A 98 -4.38 -0.94 -27.30
CA HIS A 98 -5.34 -2.05 -27.36
C HIS A 98 -6.78 -1.65 -26.99
N ARG A 99 -7.07 -0.35 -26.87
CA ARG A 99 -8.43 0.17 -26.59
C ARG A 99 -9.05 -0.45 -25.33
N VAL A 100 -8.24 -0.65 -24.28
CA VAL A 100 -8.74 -1.01 -22.94
C VAL A 100 -9.85 -0.03 -22.56
N SER A 101 -11.02 -0.56 -22.22
CA SER A 101 -12.21 0.23 -21.96
C SER A 101 -12.05 1.14 -20.73
N LYS A 102 -11.33 0.66 -19.71
CA LYS A 102 -11.07 1.40 -18.48
C LYS A 102 -9.82 0.88 -17.78
N LEU A 103 -9.02 1.78 -17.24
CA LEU A 103 -7.82 1.45 -16.46
C LEU A 103 -7.89 2.14 -15.10
N MET A 104 -7.49 1.42 -14.06
CA MET A 104 -7.23 2.00 -12.74
C MET A 104 -5.74 2.04 -12.46
N PHE A 105 -5.20 3.24 -12.24
CA PHE A 105 -3.83 3.45 -11.79
C PHE A 105 -3.78 3.68 -10.28
N LEU A 106 -2.95 2.91 -9.58
CA LEU A 106 -2.76 3.08 -8.15
C LEU A 106 -1.50 3.89 -7.86
N GLY A 107 -1.72 5.09 -7.32
CA GLY A 107 -0.69 5.95 -6.76
C GLY A 107 -0.52 5.73 -5.26
N SER A 108 -0.26 6.81 -4.53
CA SER A 108 -0.08 6.80 -3.09
C SER A 108 -0.20 8.24 -2.57
N THR A 109 -0.70 8.43 -1.35
CA THR A 109 -0.70 9.76 -0.71
C THR A 109 0.70 10.34 -0.47
N CYS A 110 1.78 9.56 -0.71
CA CYS A 110 3.15 10.07 -0.75
C CYS A 110 3.42 11.08 -1.88
N ILE A 111 2.51 11.24 -2.85
CA ILE A 111 2.63 12.25 -3.91
C ILE A 111 2.40 13.69 -3.43
N TYR A 112 1.82 13.85 -2.24
CA TYR A 112 1.53 15.17 -1.71
C TYR A 112 2.77 15.81 -1.09
N PRO A 113 2.84 17.16 -1.07
CA PRO A 113 3.92 17.87 -0.41
C PRO A 113 4.09 17.46 1.05
N ARG A 114 5.33 17.52 1.53
CA ARG A 114 5.68 17.15 2.92
C ARG A 114 4.84 17.92 3.93
N ASP A 115 4.66 19.22 3.69
CA ASP A 115 3.99 20.17 4.58
C ASP A 115 2.61 20.59 4.03
N ALA A 116 1.94 19.69 3.30
CA ALA A 116 0.59 19.90 2.80
C ALA A 116 -0.41 20.19 3.94
N ARG A 117 -1.40 21.02 3.65
CA ARG A 117 -2.48 21.34 4.59
C ARG A 117 -3.28 20.07 4.90
N GLN A 118 -3.68 19.92 6.16
CA GLN A 118 -4.37 18.73 6.66
C GLN A 118 -5.85 19.05 6.96
N PRO A 119 -6.81 18.18 6.63
CA PRO A 119 -6.63 16.95 5.85
C PRO A 119 -6.22 17.25 4.40
N ILE A 120 -5.38 16.40 3.83
CA ILE A 120 -4.75 16.60 2.51
C ILE A 120 -5.77 16.35 1.42
N ARG A 121 -6.14 17.42 0.70
CA ARG A 121 -7.04 17.35 -0.45
C ARG A 121 -6.29 17.08 -1.74
N GLU A 122 -7.00 16.63 -2.76
CA GLU A 122 -6.44 16.38 -4.08
C GLU A 122 -5.78 17.62 -4.70
N GLU A 123 -6.24 18.83 -4.37
CA GLU A 123 -5.67 20.10 -4.85
C GLU A 123 -4.30 20.44 -4.22
N GLU A 124 -3.89 19.77 -3.13
CA GLU A 124 -2.57 19.98 -2.53
C GLU A 124 -1.43 19.37 -3.37
N LEU A 125 -1.75 18.59 -4.41
CA LEU A 125 -0.73 18.03 -5.31
C LEU A 125 0.08 19.15 -5.99
N LEU A 126 1.41 19.06 -5.90
CA LEU A 126 2.38 19.98 -6.52
C LEU A 126 2.33 21.43 -6.01
N THR A 127 1.77 21.69 -4.81
CA THR A 127 1.75 23.04 -4.23
C THR A 127 3.02 23.41 -3.45
N ALA A 128 3.86 22.42 -3.11
CA ALA A 128 5.09 22.59 -2.32
C ALA A 128 6.05 21.38 -2.50
N PRO A 129 7.28 21.41 -1.97
CA PRO A 129 8.23 20.31 -2.07
C PRO A 129 7.74 18.99 -1.47
N LEU A 130 8.19 17.88 -2.05
CA LEU A 130 7.91 16.52 -1.60
C LEU A 130 8.79 16.13 -0.40
N GLU A 131 8.44 15.03 0.25
CA GLU A 131 9.27 14.43 1.29
C GLU A 131 10.55 13.84 0.67
N TYR A 132 11.72 14.31 1.11
CA TYR A 132 13.01 13.96 0.51
C TYR A 132 13.23 12.44 0.39
N THR A 133 12.86 11.70 1.43
CA THR A 133 13.14 10.26 1.52
C THR A 133 12.41 9.44 0.45
N ASN A 134 11.24 9.87 -0.02
CA ASN A 134 10.43 9.15 -1.02
C ASN A 134 10.21 9.93 -2.32
N GLU A 135 10.84 11.09 -2.48
CA GLU A 135 10.70 11.98 -3.63
C GLU A 135 10.79 11.27 -5.00
N PRO A 136 11.75 10.37 -5.30
CA PRO A 136 11.83 9.73 -6.62
C PRO A 136 10.62 8.83 -6.90
N TYR A 137 10.13 8.13 -5.89
CA TYR A 137 8.92 7.32 -5.99
C TYR A 137 7.67 8.19 -6.17
N ALA A 138 7.57 9.26 -5.37
CA ALA A 138 6.47 10.21 -5.46
C ALA A 138 6.40 10.86 -6.85
N ILE A 139 7.53 11.34 -7.41
CA ILE A 139 7.60 11.89 -8.76
C ILE A 139 7.14 10.87 -9.80
N ALA A 140 7.58 9.60 -9.72
CA ALA A 140 7.11 8.57 -10.63
C ALA A 140 5.58 8.38 -10.55
N LYS A 141 5.00 8.37 -9.35
CA LYS A 141 3.55 8.25 -9.16
C LYS A 141 2.78 9.47 -9.67
N ILE A 142 3.32 10.68 -9.48
CA ILE A 142 2.77 11.91 -10.07
C ILE A 142 2.78 11.82 -11.59
N ALA A 143 3.87 11.34 -12.19
CA ALA A 143 3.97 11.16 -13.64
C ALA A 143 2.94 10.15 -14.16
N GLY A 144 2.72 9.02 -13.46
CA GLY A 144 1.70 8.04 -13.84
C GLY A 144 0.28 8.61 -13.76
N LEU A 145 -0.03 9.36 -12.70
CA LEU A 145 -1.29 10.09 -12.54
C LEU A 145 -1.51 11.07 -13.69
N LYS A 146 -0.49 11.90 -13.99
CA LYS A 146 -0.56 12.87 -15.09
C LYS A 146 -0.62 12.20 -16.46
N MET A 147 -0.04 11.02 -16.62
CA MET A 147 -0.19 10.21 -17.82
C MET A 147 -1.65 9.77 -18.01
N CYS A 148 -2.31 9.24 -16.98
CA CYS A 148 -3.75 8.92 -17.05
C CYS A 148 -4.60 10.15 -17.40
N GLU A 149 -4.42 11.26 -16.68
CA GLU A 149 -5.14 12.52 -16.93
C GLU A 149 -4.94 13.02 -18.36
N SER A 150 -3.71 13.01 -18.88
CA SER A 150 -3.40 13.47 -20.24
C SER A 150 -4.01 12.57 -21.30
N PHE A 151 -3.95 11.24 -21.15
CA PHE A 151 -4.56 10.31 -22.10
C PHE A 151 -6.08 10.49 -22.16
N ASN A 152 -6.73 10.75 -21.02
CA ASN A 152 -8.17 10.98 -20.99
C ASN A 152 -8.53 12.28 -21.72
N LEU A 153 -7.80 13.36 -21.46
CA LEU A 153 -8.06 14.66 -22.08
C LEU A 153 -7.78 14.66 -23.59
N GLN A 154 -6.70 14.01 -24.02
CA GLN A 154 -6.27 14.03 -25.41
C GLN A 154 -6.99 12.98 -26.28
N TYR A 155 -7.24 11.79 -25.75
CA TYR A 155 -7.71 10.64 -26.52
C TYR A 155 -9.07 10.10 -26.07
N GLY A 156 -9.70 10.70 -25.05
CA GLY A 156 -11.00 10.25 -24.56
C GLY A 156 -10.97 8.89 -23.87
N THR A 157 -9.81 8.47 -23.34
CA THR A 157 -9.72 7.25 -22.52
C THR A 157 -10.45 7.43 -21.19
N ASN A 158 -10.64 6.32 -20.47
CA ASN A 158 -11.26 6.31 -19.15
C ASN A 158 -10.30 5.73 -18.10
N TYR A 159 -9.22 6.46 -17.82
CA TYR A 159 -8.15 6.02 -16.93
C TYR A 159 -8.25 6.77 -15.59
N ILE A 160 -8.60 6.06 -14.53
CA ILE A 160 -8.85 6.64 -13.21
C ILE A 160 -7.62 6.41 -12.32
N ALA A 161 -7.09 7.47 -11.75
CA ALA A 161 -5.98 7.42 -10.81
C ALA A 161 -6.50 7.53 -9.37
N VAL A 162 -6.07 6.64 -8.49
CA VAL A 162 -6.46 6.64 -7.07
C VAL A 162 -5.25 6.73 -6.15
N MET A 163 -5.40 7.43 -5.01
CA MET A 163 -4.35 7.72 -4.05
C MET A 163 -4.72 7.12 -2.69
N PRO A 164 -4.45 5.82 -2.50
CA PRO A 164 -4.67 5.19 -1.22
C PRO A 164 -3.74 5.76 -0.14
N THR A 165 -4.27 5.90 1.07
CA THR A 165 -3.52 6.16 2.30
C THR A 165 -2.70 4.91 2.72
N ASN A 166 -2.13 4.88 3.94
CA ASN A 166 -1.38 3.70 4.38
C ASN A 166 -2.29 2.47 4.41
N LEU A 167 -1.91 1.42 3.68
CA LEU A 167 -2.68 0.19 3.59
C LEU A 167 -2.15 -0.84 4.57
N TYR A 168 -3.05 -1.68 5.07
CA TYR A 168 -2.71 -2.84 5.89
C TYR A 168 -3.70 -3.99 5.64
N GLY A 169 -3.27 -5.23 5.89
CA GLY A 169 -4.14 -6.39 5.80
C GLY A 169 -3.40 -7.69 5.56
N PRO A 170 -4.12 -8.76 5.19
CA PRO A 170 -3.53 -10.07 4.91
C PRO A 170 -2.51 -9.96 3.77
N ASN A 171 -1.42 -10.72 3.87
CA ASN A 171 -0.30 -10.69 2.91
C ASN A 171 0.50 -9.37 2.86
N ASP A 172 0.39 -8.52 3.88
CA ASP A 172 1.35 -7.43 4.06
C ASP A 172 2.77 -7.98 4.34
N ASN A 173 3.77 -7.14 4.19
CA ASN A 173 5.16 -7.52 4.45
C ASN A 173 5.47 -7.39 5.96
N PHE A 174 5.70 -8.52 6.62
CA PHE A 174 6.07 -8.61 8.04
C PHE A 174 7.59 -8.82 8.24
N ASP A 175 8.41 -8.61 7.22
CA ASP A 175 9.87 -8.59 7.34
C ASP A 175 10.33 -7.37 8.15
N LEU A 176 11.07 -7.54 9.25
CA LEU A 176 11.42 -6.41 10.14
C LEU A 176 12.36 -5.36 9.52
N GLU A 177 13.02 -5.64 8.40
CA GLU A 177 13.86 -4.69 7.67
C GLU A 177 13.03 -3.89 6.65
N ARG A 178 12.08 -4.56 5.98
CA ARG A 178 11.40 -4.03 4.78
C ARG A 178 9.92 -3.70 5.00
N SER A 179 9.37 -4.05 6.15
CA SER A 179 7.96 -3.86 6.51
C SER A 179 7.57 -2.39 6.65
N HIS A 180 6.27 -2.15 6.48
CA HIS A 180 5.64 -0.90 6.87
C HIS A 180 5.41 -0.86 8.39
N VAL A 181 5.08 0.32 8.91
CA VAL A 181 5.01 0.58 10.35
C VAL A 181 4.07 -0.38 11.11
N LEU A 182 2.86 -0.64 10.59
CA LEU A 182 1.85 -1.48 11.25
C LEU A 182 2.25 -2.97 11.30
N PRO A 183 2.60 -3.65 10.18
CA PRO A 183 3.05 -5.04 10.24
C PRO A 183 4.34 -5.20 11.04
N ALA A 184 5.26 -4.23 10.99
CA ALA A 184 6.47 -4.23 11.83
C ALA A 184 6.10 -4.22 13.32
N MET A 185 5.19 -3.34 13.75
CA MET A 185 4.76 -3.24 15.15
C MET A 185 4.05 -4.51 15.63
N ILE A 186 3.13 -5.07 14.83
CA ILE A 186 2.47 -6.36 15.15
C ILE A 186 3.53 -7.43 15.42
N ARG A 187 4.49 -7.59 14.51
CA ARG A 187 5.51 -8.62 14.65
C ARG A 187 6.43 -8.39 15.85
N LYS A 188 6.90 -7.16 16.07
CA LYS A 188 7.75 -6.80 17.22
C LYS A 188 7.05 -7.10 18.54
N ILE A 189 5.79 -6.67 18.68
CA ILE A 189 5.01 -6.85 19.90
C ILE A 189 4.65 -8.33 20.10
N TYR A 190 4.30 -9.04 19.03
CA TYR A 190 4.06 -10.48 19.09
C TYR A 190 5.30 -11.25 19.58
N LEU A 191 6.48 -10.99 18.99
CA LEU A 191 7.71 -11.67 19.37
C LEU A 191 8.13 -11.35 20.82
N ALA A 192 7.98 -10.09 21.27
CA ALA A 192 8.23 -9.76 22.67
C ALA A 192 7.26 -10.43 23.63
N ASP A 193 5.98 -10.56 23.27
CA ASP A 193 5.00 -11.32 24.06
C ASP A 193 5.38 -12.80 24.17
N ARG A 194 5.86 -13.42 23.08
CA ARG A 194 6.37 -14.80 23.13
C ARG A 194 7.59 -14.93 24.02
N LEU A 195 8.54 -13.99 23.94
CA LEU A 195 9.72 -13.97 24.81
C LEU A 195 9.35 -13.77 26.29
N LEU A 196 8.43 -12.85 26.59
CA LEU A 196 7.93 -12.58 27.94
C LEU A 196 7.30 -13.82 28.58
N ARG A 197 6.63 -14.66 27.78
CA ARG A 197 6.01 -15.91 28.22
C ARG A 197 6.93 -17.12 28.18
N HIS A 198 8.22 -16.93 27.85
CA HIS A 198 9.20 -17.99 27.66
C HIS A 198 8.77 -19.04 26.61
N ASP A 199 8.02 -18.61 25.59
CA ASP A 199 7.48 -19.44 24.50
C ASP A 199 8.48 -19.49 23.32
N GLU A 200 9.59 -20.19 23.53
CA GLU A 200 10.66 -20.36 22.51
C GLU A 200 10.13 -21.03 21.23
N GLU A 201 9.22 -21.99 21.35
CA GLU A 201 8.63 -22.71 20.21
C GLU A 201 7.88 -21.76 19.27
N ALA A 202 7.07 -20.85 19.81
CA ALA A 202 6.37 -19.88 18.98
C ALA A 202 7.32 -18.86 18.32
N VAL A 203 8.39 -18.45 19.01
CA VAL A 203 9.44 -17.59 18.42
C VAL A 203 10.08 -18.30 17.21
N ARG A 204 10.49 -19.56 17.39
CA ARG A 204 11.07 -20.36 16.31
C ARG A 204 10.09 -20.56 15.14
N THR A 205 8.82 -20.79 15.45
CA THR A 205 7.78 -20.94 14.43
C THR A 205 7.64 -19.68 13.60
N ASP A 206 7.60 -18.50 14.22
CA ASP A 206 7.55 -17.22 13.48
C ASP A 206 8.76 -17.02 12.57
N LEU A 207 9.97 -17.23 13.10
CA LEU A 207 11.23 -17.08 12.36
C LEU A 207 11.39 -18.11 11.24
N SER A 208 10.79 -19.30 11.37
CA SER A 208 10.77 -20.31 10.29
C SER A 208 9.88 -19.86 9.12
N ILE A 209 8.75 -19.22 9.43
CA ILE A 209 7.83 -18.69 8.41
C ILE A 209 8.40 -17.40 7.79
N ARG A 210 9.07 -16.58 8.60
CA ARG A 210 9.50 -15.22 8.26
C ARG A 210 10.93 -14.98 8.73
N PRO A 211 11.96 -15.54 8.09
CA PRO A 211 13.35 -15.34 8.51
C PRO A 211 13.74 -13.86 8.50
N ILE A 212 14.70 -13.47 9.34
CA ILE A 212 15.22 -12.10 9.42
C ILE A 212 16.73 -12.16 9.22
N GLU A 213 17.28 -11.42 8.25
CA GLU A 213 18.72 -11.39 7.95
C GLU A 213 19.34 -12.81 7.76
N GLY A 214 18.57 -13.76 7.24
CA GLY A 214 19.00 -15.15 7.05
C GLY A 214 18.97 -16.03 8.32
N ILE A 215 18.55 -15.48 9.46
CA ILE A 215 18.29 -16.23 10.69
C ILE A 215 16.84 -16.70 10.69
N ASP A 216 16.64 -18.00 10.95
CA ASP A 216 15.34 -18.67 10.98
C ASP A 216 15.15 -19.48 12.28
N GLY A 217 14.03 -20.22 12.39
CA GLY A 217 13.72 -20.99 13.59
C GLY A 217 14.63 -22.20 13.86
N SER A 218 15.51 -22.56 12.92
CA SER A 218 16.51 -23.63 13.11
C SER A 218 17.82 -23.14 13.73
N SER A 219 18.02 -21.82 13.80
CA SER A 219 19.21 -21.19 14.36
C SER A 219 19.32 -21.37 15.88
N SER A 220 20.50 -21.16 16.47
CA SER A 220 20.65 -21.22 17.93
C SER A 220 19.75 -20.17 18.61
N PHE A 221 19.21 -20.47 19.80
CA PHE A 221 18.33 -19.50 20.46
C PHE A 221 19.10 -18.24 20.90
N GLU A 222 20.39 -18.36 21.20
CA GLU A 222 21.26 -17.22 21.51
C GLU A 222 21.41 -16.27 20.32
N ASP A 223 21.57 -16.80 19.10
CA ASP A 223 21.61 -16.00 17.87
C ASP A 223 20.27 -15.29 17.61
N ILE A 224 19.16 -16.01 17.83
CA ILE A 224 17.81 -15.45 17.71
C ILE A 224 17.63 -14.30 18.70
N LEU A 225 17.95 -14.49 19.98
CA LEU A 225 17.84 -13.44 21.00
C LEU A 225 18.72 -12.23 20.66
N SER A 226 19.94 -12.46 20.19
CA SER A 226 20.87 -11.41 19.76
C SER A 226 20.33 -10.62 18.56
N LEU A 227 19.72 -11.30 17.59
CA LEU A 227 19.03 -10.68 16.45
C LEU A 227 17.85 -9.83 16.92
N LEU A 228 16.93 -10.41 17.69
CA LEU A 228 15.72 -9.73 18.16
C LEU A 228 16.05 -8.49 18.98
N LYS A 229 17.09 -8.56 19.81
CA LYS A 229 17.60 -7.41 20.58
C LYS A 229 18.07 -6.26 19.67
N ARG A 230 18.69 -6.53 18.52
CA ARG A 230 19.07 -5.48 17.53
C ARG A 230 17.86 -4.75 16.97
N TYR A 231 16.71 -5.44 16.86
CA TYR A 231 15.44 -4.86 16.45
C TYR A 231 14.64 -4.24 17.61
N GLY A 232 15.21 -4.21 18.82
CA GLY A 232 14.59 -3.66 20.01
C GLY A 232 13.51 -4.57 20.61
N ILE A 233 13.65 -5.89 20.46
CA ILE A 233 12.69 -6.89 20.97
C ILE A 233 13.40 -7.69 22.06
N THR A 234 12.92 -7.62 23.30
CA THR A 234 13.38 -8.45 24.43
C THR A 234 12.18 -9.04 25.18
N ALA A 235 12.43 -9.87 26.20
CA ALA A 235 11.37 -10.39 27.05
C ALA A 235 10.74 -9.31 27.94
N GLU A 236 11.47 -8.24 28.24
CA GLU A 236 11.03 -7.16 29.12
C GLU A 236 10.40 -5.99 28.37
N LYS A 237 10.88 -5.70 27.14
CA LYS A 237 10.44 -4.53 26.38
C LYS A 237 10.47 -4.68 24.86
N VAL A 238 9.65 -3.84 24.22
CA VAL A 238 9.73 -3.50 22.79
C VAL A 238 10.12 -2.04 22.66
N SER A 239 11.20 -1.76 21.93
CA SER A 239 11.63 -0.41 21.57
C SER A 239 11.12 -0.03 20.17
N LEU A 240 10.37 1.06 20.10
CA LEU A 240 9.88 1.70 18.88
C LEU A 240 10.60 3.04 18.68
N TRP A 241 10.89 3.40 17.44
CA TRP A 241 11.61 4.65 17.13
C TRP A 241 10.68 5.86 17.12
N GLY A 242 11.22 7.01 17.55
CA GLY A 242 10.51 8.28 17.57
C GLY A 242 9.77 8.52 18.88
N THR A 243 8.94 9.56 18.91
CA THR A 243 8.21 9.97 20.13
C THR A 243 6.83 9.31 20.26
N GLY A 244 6.38 8.59 19.23
CA GLY A 244 5.02 8.04 19.16
C GLY A 244 3.92 9.06 18.84
N ARG A 245 4.26 10.36 18.81
CA ARG A 245 3.33 11.46 18.53
C ARG A 245 2.85 11.58 17.07
N PRO A 246 3.58 11.12 16.04
CA PRO A 246 3.09 11.26 14.67
C PRO A 246 1.71 10.60 14.47
N MET A 247 0.82 11.32 13.79
CA MET A 247 -0.53 10.87 13.47
C MET A 247 -0.58 10.26 12.07
N ARG A 248 -1.23 9.10 11.94
CA ARG A 248 -1.34 8.35 10.69
C ARG A 248 -2.76 7.87 10.46
N GLU A 249 -3.15 7.89 9.21
CA GLU A 249 -4.34 7.23 8.69
C GLU A 249 -3.99 5.83 8.16
N PHE A 250 -4.90 4.87 8.35
CA PHE A 250 -4.75 3.49 7.87
C PHE A 250 -6.06 3.00 7.26
N LEU A 251 -5.98 2.29 6.13
CA LEU A 251 -7.13 1.71 5.44
C LEU A 251 -6.92 0.21 5.20
N TRP A 252 -7.96 -0.58 5.50
CA TRP A 252 -7.94 -2.03 5.25
C TRP A 252 -7.82 -2.32 3.76
N SER A 253 -6.86 -3.17 3.38
CA SER A 253 -6.53 -3.45 1.97
C SER A 253 -7.72 -3.99 1.17
N GLU A 254 -8.61 -4.79 1.77
CA GLU A 254 -9.82 -5.24 1.06
C GLU A 254 -10.85 -4.13 0.86
N GLU A 255 -10.88 -3.10 1.71
CA GLU A 255 -11.75 -1.94 1.49
C GLU A 255 -11.18 -1.00 0.43
N MET A 256 -9.85 -0.83 0.39
CA MET A 256 -9.19 -0.16 -0.73
C MET A 256 -9.51 -0.86 -2.06
N ALA A 257 -9.48 -2.20 -2.08
CA ALA A 257 -9.86 -2.99 -3.24
C ALA A 257 -11.34 -2.80 -3.62
N ASP A 258 -12.25 -2.83 -2.64
CA ASP A 258 -13.68 -2.57 -2.86
C ASP A 258 -13.93 -1.18 -3.44
N ALA A 259 -13.24 -0.14 -2.94
CA ALA A 259 -13.29 1.22 -3.48
C ALA A 259 -12.82 1.27 -4.94
N CYS A 260 -11.72 0.57 -5.25
CA CYS A 260 -11.18 0.48 -6.62
C CYS A 260 -12.19 -0.17 -7.57
N VAL A 261 -12.76 -1.31 -7.17
CA VAL A 261 -13.75 -2.02 -8.00
C VAL A 261 -15.04 -1.19 -8.13
N PHE A 262 -15.50 -0.54 -7.06
CA PHE A 262 -16.65 0.38 -7.09
C PHE A 262 -16.45 1.49 -8.13
N LEU A 263 -15.31 2.17 -8.11
CA LEU A 263 -15.01 3.24 -9.08
C LEU A 263 -14.97 2.69 -10.51
N MET A 264 -14.36 1.52 -10.72
CA MET A 264 -14.35 0.87 -12.03
C MET A 264 -15.75 0.48 -12.52
N GLU A 265 -16.63 0.05 -11.62
CA GLU A 265 -18.01 -0.33 -11.93
C GLU A 265 -18.94 0.86 -12.17
N HIS A 266 -18.74 1.98 -11.46
CA HIS A 266 -19.79 3.00 -11.32
C HIS A 266 -19.39 4.44 -11.67
N ARG A 267 -18.09 4.75 -11.86
CA ARG A 267 -17.64 6.14 -12.08
C ARG A 267 -16.69 6.26 -13.23
N ASP A 268 -16.86 7.22 -14.11
CA ASP A 268 -15.98 7.46 -15.24
C ASP A 268 -15.12 8.71 -15.03
N PHE A 269 -14.12 8.93 -15.89
CA PHE A 269 -13.24 10.11 -15.79
C PHE A 269 -14.02 11.43 -15.73
N SER A 270 -15.16 11.52 -16.43
CA SER A 270 -16.03 12.71 -16.40
C SER A 270 -16.62 13.02 -15.03
N ASP A 271 -16.68 12.05 -14.12
CA ASP A 271 -17.17 12.24 -12.74
C ASP A 271 -16.07 12.77 -11.81
N MET A 272 -14.81 12.83 -12.27
CA MET A 272 -13.65 13.13 -11.44
C MET A 272 -13.39 14.63 -11.27
N TYR A 273 -14.16 15.47 -11.95
CA TYR A 273 -14.06 16.93 -11.92
C TYR A 273 -15.43 17.57 -12.19
N PRO A 274 -15.70 18.80 -11.72
CA PRO A 274 -16.97 19.46 -11.98
C PRO A 274 -17.21 19.73 -13.48
N HIS A 275 -18.45 19.55 -13.94
CA HIS A 275 -18.83 19.94 -15.30
C HIS A 275 -18.58 21.44 -15.54
N GLY A 276 -18.07 21.76 -16.73
CA GLY A 276 -17.73 23.15 -17.11
C GLY A 276 -16.37 23.64 -16.61
N THR A 277 -15.58 22.80 -15.92
CA THR A 277 -14.20 23.13 -15.57
C THR A 277 -13.36 23.36 -16.84
N GLN A 278 -12.72 24.52 -16.95
CA GLN A 278 -11.85 24.85 -18.09
C GLN A 278 -10.47 24.20 -17.96
N GLU A 279 -9.84 24.34 -16.79
CA GLU A 279 -8.54 23.75 -16.48
C GLU A 279 -8.74 22.45 -15.70
N ILE A 280 -8.90 21.35 -16.41
CA ILE A 280 -9.09 20.03 -15.80
C ILE A 280 -7.75 19.56 -15.21
N ARG A 281 -7.71 19.42 -13.89
CA ARG A 281 -6.56 18.95 -13.11
C ARG A 281 -7.01 18.30 -11.81
N ASN A 282 -6.11 17.55 -11.18
CA ASN A 282 -6.34 16.92 -9.87
C ASN A 282 -7.54 15.95 -9.90
N CYS A 283 -7.68 15.24 -11.03
CA CYS A 283 -8.75 14.28 -11.26
C CYS A 283 -8.57 12.97 -10.52
N HIS A 284 -7.45 12.76 -9.82
CA HIS A 284 -7.29 11.59 -8.96
C HIS A 284 -8.26 11.61 -7.79
N ILE A 285 -8.42 10.46 -7.13
CA ILE A 285 -9.30 10.28 -5.98
C ILE A 285 -8.49 9.79 -4.79
N ASN A 286 -8.57 10.50 -3.67
CA ASN A 286 -8.05 10.01 -2.40
C ASN A 286 -8.89 8.84 -1.86
N ILE A 287 -8.23 7.77 -1.43
CA ILE A 287 -8.89 6.62 -0.79
C ILE A 287 -8.31 6.44 0.62
N GLY A 288 -9.16 6.63 1.62
CA GLY A 288 -8.79 6.57 3.02
C GLY A 288 -10.01 6.42 3.92
N THR A 289 -9.77 6.55 5.22
CA THR A 289 -10.83 6.54 6.23
C THR A 289 -11.25 7.96 6.62
N GLY A 290 -10.36 8.96 6.46
CA GLY A 290 -10.54 10.28 7.07
C GLY A 290 -10.37 10.27 8.59
N GLU A 291 -9.84 9.18 9.15
CA GLU A 291 -9.60 8.99 10.58
C GLU A 291 -8.12 8.70 10.84
N GLU A 292 -7.56 9.24 11.93
CA GLU A 292 -6.14 9.10 12.27
C GLU A 292 -5.95 8.57 13.70
N ILE A 293 -4.81 7.91 13.90
CA ILE A 293 -4.34 7.41 15.19
C ILE A 293 -2.88 7.81 15.38
N SER A 294 -2.47 8.08 16.61
CA SER A 294 -1.05 8.29 16.91
C SER A 294 -0.29 6.97 16.81
N ILE A 295 1.01 7.00 16.47
CA ILE A 295 1.85 5.79 16.51
C ILE A 295 1.86 5.17 17.92
N HIS A 296 1.82 6.00 18.96
CA HIS A 296 1.67 5.58 20.34
C HIS A 296 0.41 4.74 20.54
N ASP A 297 -0.76 5.29 20.23
CA ASP A 297 -2.04 4.62 20.48
C ASP A 297 -2.22 3.38 19.62
N LEU A 298 -1.66 3.38 18.40
CA LEU A 298 -1.61 2.19 17.55
C LEU A 298 -0.77 1.07 18.19
N ALA A 299 0.40 1.39 18.74
CA ALA A 299 1.24 0.40 19.43
C ALA A 299 0.51 -0.21 20.64
N PHE A 300 -0.16 0.61 21.45
CA PHE A 300 -0.92 0.14 22.60
C PHE A 300 -2.20 -0.63 22.21
N LEU A 301 -2.87 -0.24 21.12
CA LEU A 301 -3.97 -1.01 20.54
C LEU A 301 -3.50 -2.40 20.15
N ILE A 302 -2.39 -2.51 19.41
CA ILE A 302 -1.79 -3.79 19.00
C ILE A 302 -1.42 -4.63 20.21
N ALA A 303 -0.74 -4.04 21.22
CA ALA A 303 -0.36 -4.75 22.44
C ALA A 303 -1.57 -5.29 23.19
N LYS A 304 -2.62 -4.48 23.35
CA LYS A 304 -3.88 -4.92 23.95
C LYS A 304 -4.53 -6.07 23.17
N THR A 305 -4.54 -6.00 21.84
CA THR A 305 -5.09 -7.06 20.98
C THR A 305 -4.28 -8.36 21.08
N ILE A 306 -2.96 -8.27 21.19
CA ILE A 306 -2.06 -9.43 21.35
C ILE A 306 -2.15 -10.01 22.76
N GLY A 307 -2.43 -9.17 23.76
CA GLY A 307 -2.34 -9.50 25.19
C GLY A 307 -0.92 -9.33 25.73
N TYR A 308 -0.11 -8.44 25.15
CA TYR A 308 1.25 -8.14 25.61
C TYR A 308 1.21 -7.23 26.84
N GLU A 309 1.84 -7.68 27.93
CA GLU A 309 1.89 -6.98 29.22
C GLU A 309 3.27 -6.38 29.54
N GLY A 310 4.24 -6.52 28.65
CA GLY A 310 5.58 -5.95 28.83
C GLY A 310 5.65 -4.46 28.49
N LEU A 311 6.84 -3.88 28.60
CA LEU A 311 7.04 -2.45 28.36
C LEU A 311 7.10 -2.14 26.85
N ILE A 312 6.48 -1.03 26.45
CA ILE A 312 6.71 -0.39 25.14
C ILE A 312 7.46 0.91 25.40
N GLU A 313 8.65 1.04 24.81
CA GLU A 313 9.51 2.21 24.96
C GLU A 313 9.65 2.93 23.61
N PHE A 314 9.52 4.26 23.64
CA PHE A 314 9.70 5.12 22.48
C PHE A 314 11.08 5.80 22.55
N ASP A 315 11.96 5.45 21.61
CA ASP A 315 13.30 6.04 21.50
C ASP A 315 13.24 7.39 20.77
N SER A 316 13.11 8.46 21.56
CA SER A 316 13.07 9.85 21.10
C SER A 316 14.41 10.36 20.57
N SER A 317 15.51 9.60 20.70
CA SER A 317 16.77 9.92 20.03
C SER A 317 16.69 9.69 18.51
N LYS A 318 15.71 8.90 18.06
CA LYS A 318 15.42 8.68 16.64
C LYS A 318 14.41 9.68 16.12
N PRO A 319 14.54 10.14 14.86
CA PRO A 319 13.67 11.17 14.32
C PRO A 319 12.23 10.65 14.15
N ASP A 320 11.27 11.51 14.45
CA ASP A 320 9.90 11.34 13.96
C ASP A 320 9.85 11.56 12.44
N GLY A 321 8.92 10.86 11.78
CA GLY A 321 8.52 11.22 10.42
C GLY A 321 7.67 12.50 10.40
N THR A 322 7.07 12.81 9.25
CA THR A 322 6.06 13.88 9.14
C THR A 322 5.01 13.78 10.25
N MET A 323 4.73 14.87 10.97
CA MET A 323 3.93 14.81 12.19
C MET A 323 2.49 14.38 11.96
N ARG A 324 1.91 14.71 10.81
CA ARG A 324 0.53 14.36 10.49
C ARG A 324 0.41 14.03 9.00
N LYS A 325 -0.32 12.97 8.69
CA LYS A 325 -0.70 12.58 7.32
C LYS A 325 -2.10 11.99 7.37
N LEU A 326 -3.08 12.83 7.08
CA LEU A 326 -4.50 12.51 7.04
C LEU A 326 -5.05 12.96 5.70
N THR A 327 -5.71 12.07 4.98
CA THR A 327 -6.25 12.37 3.66
C THR A 327 -7.68 12.91 3.75
N ASP A 328 -8.03 13.92 2.96
CA ASP A 328 -9.42 14.34 2.79
C ASP A 328 -10.10 13.38 1.79
N VAL A 329 -11.14 12.70 2.25
CA VAL A 329 -11.88 11.67 1.49
C VAL A 329 -13.25 12.17 1.04
N SER A 330 -13.51 13.49 1.12
CA SER A 330 -14.79 14.08 0.74
C SER A 330 -15.17 13.79 -0.71
N LYS A 331 -14.19 13.76 -1.62
CA LYS A 331 -14.41 13.46 -3.03
C LYS A 331 -14.92 12.02 -3.23
N LEU A 332 -14.28 11.03 -2.59
CA LEU A 332 -14.72 9.64 -2.66
C LEU A 332 -16.10 9.42 -2.01
N HIS A 333 -16.35 10.08 -0.87
CA HIS A 333 -17.66 10.04 -0.22
C HIS A 333 -18.76 10.61 -1.12
N ALA A 334 -18.51 11.73 -1.80
CA ALA A 334 -19.45 12.33 -2.75
C ALA A 334 -19.71 11.41 -3.96
N LEU A 335 -18.72 10.61 -4.36
CA LEU A 335 -18.88 9.57 -5.38
C LEU A 335 -19.66 8.35 -4.88
N GLY A 336 -20.02 8.27 -3.60
CA GLY A 336 -20.93 7.25 -3.06
C GLY A 336 -20.24 6.02 -2.44
N TRP A 337 -18.95 6.10 -2.15
CA TRP A 337 -18.24 5.03 -1.44
C TRP A 337 -17.73 5.52 -0.08
N LYS A 338 -17.80 4.66 0.94
CA LYS A 338 -17.24 4.93 2.28
C LYS A 338 -16.77 3.62 2.92
N HIS A 339 -15.63 3.70 3.62
CA HIS A 339 -15.08 2.61 4.41
C HIS A 339 -16.00 2.19 5.57
N ARG A 340 -15.81 0.98 6.08
CA ARG A 340 -16.60 0.35 7.14
C ARG A 340 -15.72 -0.25 8.23
N ILE A 341 -14.47 -0.60 7.94
CA ILE A 341 -13.54 -1.21 8.90
C ILE A 341 -12.74 -0.10 9.57
N ASP A 342 -13.02 0.14 10.84
CA ASP A 342 -12.21 0.99 11.69
C ASP A 342 -10.87 0.32 12.07
N ILE A 343 -9.93 1.12 12.57
CA ILE A 343 -8.57 0.64 12.93
C ILE A 343 -8.57 -0.42 14.04
N THR A 344 -9.53 -0.37 14.98
CA THR A 344 -9.62 -1.35 16.07
C THR A 344 -10.02 -2.71 15.52
N THR A 345 -11.04 -2.74 14.67
CA THR A 345 -11.54 -3.95 14.01
C THR A 345 -10.47 -4.54 13.10
N GLY A 346 -9.82 -3.72 12.27
CA GLY A 346 -8.80 -4.20 11.35
C GLY A 346 -7.53 -4.71 12.05
N VAL A 347 -7.06 -4.06 13.13
CA VAL A 347 -5.92 -4.56 13.92
C VAL A 347 -6.24 -5.93 14.51
N ARG A 348 -7.44 -6.14 15.08
CA ARG A 348 -7.87 -7.46 15.56
C ARG A 348 -7.82 -8.51 14.46
N MET A 349 -8.43 -8.23 13.31
CA MET A 349 -8.45 -9.16 12.17
C MET A 349 -7.03 -9.51 11.69
N LEU A 350 -6.12 -8.53 11.65
CA LEU A 350 -4.75 -8.76 11.22
C LEU A 350 -3.93 -9.54 12.23
N VAL A 351 -4.08 -9.27 13.53
CA VAL A 351 -3.42 -10.05 14.59
C VAL A 351 -3.89 -11.50 14.56
N ASP A 352 -5.20 -11.74 14.39
CA ASP A 352 -5.77 -13.08 14.28
C ASP A 352 -5.26 -13.82 13.02
N TRP A 353 -5.09 -13.11 11.91
CA TRP A 353 -4.48 -13.66 10.70
C TRP A 353 -2.98 -13.93 10.85
N TYR A 354 -2.26 -13.08 11.59
CA TYR A 354 -0.81 -13.14 11.74
C TYR A 354 -0.34 -14.33 12.59
N ARG A 355 -1.08 -14.63 13.66
CA ARG A 355 -0.77 -15.73 14.58
C ARG A 355 -0.62 -17.04 13.80
N PRO A 356 0.49 -17.79 13.98
CA PRO A 356 0.62 -19.13 13.43
C PRO A 356 -0.59 -19.98 13.85
N LYS A 357 -1.14 -20.75 12.91
CA LYS A 357 -2.24 -21.67 13.17
C LYS A 357 -1.75 -23.02 13.66
#